data_AF-A0A8B8JWF9-F1
#
_entry.id   AF-A0A8B8JWF9-F1
#
_cell.length_a   1.000
_cell.length_b   1.000
_cell.length_c   1.000
_cell.angle_alpha   90.00
_cell.angle_beta   90.00
_cell.angle_gamma   90.00
#
_symmetry.space_group_name_H-M   'P 1'
#
loop_
_entity.id
_entity.type
_entity.pdbx_description
1 polymer ?
#
loop_
_entity_poly.entity_id
_entity_poly.type
_entity_poly.pdbx_seq_one_letter_code
_entity_poly.pdbx_strand_id
1 'polypeptide(L)'
;MWGRVRRGDWCRRWGEGRGCGGSRRGSARCVTGSRGGRRGSKRRRIGSTQVLHRAELVVYTIVHGGIPTTLDGPFKPVTVPLDRSFRGNAVDLPDTDPLVQRTVEGFQPEQISVSLSASHDSVWISWITGEFQIGDNIEPLDPESVASIVQYGRFGRSMTHQATGYSLVYSQLYPFEGLQNYTSGIIHHVRLKGLRANTLYQYQCGDPSLSAMSDVHYFRTMPVSGPKSYPSRIAVVGDLGLTYNTTSTVNHMISNHPDLILLVGDVSYANQYLTNGTGADCYSCSFPNTPIHETYQPRWDYWGRYMQPLISSVPIMVIEGNHEIEEQAENQIFVAYSSRFAFPSEESGSSSTFYYSFNAGGIHFIMLGAYISYNKSGDQYKWLERDLASFDREVTPWLVATWHSPWYSTYKAHYREAECMRVEMEDLLYKYGVDIVFNGHGEDGNYTCR
;
A
#
# COMPACT_ATOMS: atom_id res chain seq x y z
N MET A 1 32.46 -19.74 6.59
CA MET A 1 32.72 -20.10 8.00
C MET A 1 31.87 -19.17 8.86
N TRP A 2 30.63 -19.57 9.17
CA TRP A 2 29.74 -18.75 9.99
C TRP A 2 29.86 -19.21 11.44
N GLY A 3 30.55 -18.40 12.25
CA GLY A 3 30.65 -18.63 13.69
C GLY A 3 29.33 -18.28 14.38
N ARG A 4 28.82 -19.21 15.19
CA ARG A 4 27.74 -18.96 16.16
C ARG A 4 28.10 -17.76 17.04
N VAL A 5 27.40 -16.65 16.87
CA VAL A 5 27.37 -15.57 17.88
C VAL A 5 26.21 -15.88 18.82
N ARG A 6 26.51 -15.91 20.12
CA ARG A 6 25.60 -16.33 21.20
C ARG A 6 24.38 -15.40 21.29
N ARG A 7 23.21 -16.00 21.51
CA ARG A 7 21.96 -15.32 21.91
C ARG A 7 22.22 -14.59 23.24
N GLY A 8 22.09 -13.27 23.27
CA GLY A 8 22.20 -12.47 24.49
C GLY A 8 22.05 -10.98 24.20
N ASP A 9 21.00 -10.40 24.78
CA ASP A 9 20.86 -8.97 25.14
C ASP A 9 20.75 -7.91 24.03
N TRP A 10 19.90 -8.11 23.02
CA TRP A 10 19.46 -7.02 22.12
C TRP A 10 18.05 -6.47 22.43
N CYS A 11 17.16 -7.25 23.03
CA CYS A 11 15.76 -6.85 23.22
C CYS A 11 15.47 -6.18 24.58
N ARG A 12 16.43 -5.49 25.22
CA ARG A 12 16.17 -4.66 26.41
C ARG A 12 16.61 -3.21 26.18
N ARG A 13 15.63 -2.30 26.27
CA ARG A 13 15.69 -0.83 26.20
C ARG A 13 15.78 -0.23 24.80
N TRP A 14 14.66 0.28 24.31
CA TRP A 14 14.63 1.52 23.53
C TRP A 14 13.80 2.54 24.28
N GLY A 15 14.51 3.52 24.82
CA GLY A 15 14.03 4.68 25.56
C GLY A 15 15.27 5.52 25.79
N GLU A 16 15.23 6.77 25.31
CA GLU A 16 16.27 7.82 25.35
C GLU A 16 17.24 7.87 24.14
N GLY A 17 17.16 8.99 23.40
CA GLY A 17 17.90 9.24 22.16
C GLY A 17 19.29 9.86 22.31
N ARG A 18 19.96 10.05 21.15
CA ARG A 18 20.82 11.19 20.77
C ARG A 18 21.53 10.92 19.44
N GLY A 19 21.44 11.86 18.50
CA GLY A 19 22.19 11.86 17.23
C GLY A 19 23.58 12.50 17.34
N CYS A 20 24.51 12.04 16.51
CA CYS A 20 25.84 12.63 16.29
C CYS A 20 25.99 13.10 14.84
N GLY A 21 26.59 14.28 14.64
CA GLY A 21 26.71 14.95 13.34
C GLY A 21 28.11 14.95 12.67
N GLY A 22 28.19 15.73 11.57
CA GLY A 22 29.39 16.19 10.85
C GLY A 22 29.68 15.45 9.52
N SER A 23 30.27 16.00 8.45
CA SER A 23 30.67 17.36 8.04
C SER A 23 31.14 17.36 6.55
N ARG A 24 30.89 18.47 5.82
CA ARG A 24 31.64 19.19 4.74
C ARG A 24 32.45 18.49 3.61
N ARG A 25 32.24 19.00 2.37
CA ARG A 25 33.18 19.60 1.33
C ARG A 25 32.50 19.47 -0.04
N GLY A 26 32.57 20.35 -1.06
CA GLY A 26 33.36 21.52 -1.46
C GLY A 26 33.45 21.47 -3.01
N SER A 27 32.99 22.51 -3.75
CA SER A 27 32.87 22.48 -5.22
C SER A 27 33.73 23.55 -5.92
N ALA A 28 34.25 23.22 -7.10
CA ALA A 28 34.95 24.13 -8.01
C ALA A 28 34.19 24.21 -9.35
N ARG A 29 34.02 25.43 -9.88
CA ARG A 29 33.42 25.75 -11.19
C ARG A 29 34.50 26.10 -12.21
N CYS A 30 34.25 25.76 -13.48
CA CYS A 30 34.82 26.46 -14.64
C CYS A 30 33.75 26.65 -15.72
N VAL A 31 33.82 27.81 -16.37
CA VAL A 31 32.83 28.43 -17.28
C VAL A 31 33.21 28.14 -18.73
N THR A 32 32.21 27.88 -19.59
CA THR A 32 32.36 27.86 -21.06
C THR A 32 31.74 29.12 -21.68
N GLY A 33 32.48 29.78 -22.56
CA GLY A 33 32.00 30.87 -23.42
C GLY A 33 31.41 30.34 -24.74
N SER A 34 30.40 31.06 -25.27
CA SER A 34 29.84 30.85 -26.60
C SER A 34 29.65 32.20 -27.30
N ARG A 35 29.81 32.22 -28.64
CA ARG A 35 28.87 32.78 -29.63
C ARG A 35 29.57 33.10 -30.96
N GLY A 36 28.84 32.87 -32.06
CA GLY A 36 28.72 33.90 -33.09
C GLY A 36 28.83 33.48 -34.57
N GLY A 37 27.72 32.97 -35.14
CA GLY A 37 27.04 33.53 -36.33
C GLY A 37 27.66 33.42 -37.73
N ARG A 38 26.83 33.05 -38.73
CA ARG A 38 26.45 33.90 -39.89
C ARG A 38 25.40 33.24 -40.81
N ARG A 39 24.65 34.14 -41.47
CA ARG A 39 23.48 33.97 -42.37
C ARG A 39 23.82 33.43 -43.77
N GLY A 40 22.85 32.84 -44.46
CA GLY A 40 22.88 32.59 -45.91
C GLY A 40 21.49 32.28 -46.52
N SER A 41 21.12 33.00 -47.58
CA SER A 41 19.78 33.12 -48.19
C SER A 41 19.38 32.03 -49.23
N LYS A 42 18.09 31.67 -49.22
CA LYS A 42 17.14 31.24 -50.29
C LYS A 42 17.65 30.61 -51.61
N ARG A 43 17.03 29.48 -52.00
CA ARG A 43 16.40 29.25 -53.33
C ARG A 43 15.47 28.02 -53.33
N ARG A 44 14.27 28.18 -53.91
CA ARG A 44 13.29 27.11 -54.21
C ARG A 44 13.78 26.25 -55.38
N ARG A 45 13.65 24.92 -55.28
CA ARG A 45 13.48 23.98 -56.41
C ARG A 45 12.46 22.92 -56.03
N ILE A 46 11.56 22.65 -56.97
CA ILE A 46 10.53 21.61 -56.95
C ILE A 46 11.20 20.29 -57.36
N GLY A 47 10.87 19.18 -56.68
CA GLY A 47 11.30 17.84 -57.11
C GLY A 47 10.99 16.72 -56.11
N SER A 48 10.04 15.86 -56.51
CA SER A 48 9.85 14.44 -56.15
C SER A 48 9.81 14.00 -54.68
N THR A 49 8.62 13.56 -54.27
CA THR A 49 8.35 12.67 -53.15
C THR A 49 9.18 11.38 -53.26
N GLN A 50 10.14 11.19 -52.35
CA GLN A 50 10.68 9.87 -52.02
C GLN A 50 10.28 9.55 -50.59
N VAL A 51 9.49 8.48 -50.45
CA VAL A 51 9.17 7.87 -49.17
C VAL A 51 10.46 7.23 -48.64
N LEU A 52 11.11 7.88 -47.68
CA LEU A 52 12.16 7.28 -46.87
C LEU A 52 11.48 6.37 -45.84
N HIS A 53 11.37 5.07 -46.15
CA HIS A 53 11.17 4.07 -45.12
C HIS A 53 12.38 4.10 -44.18
N ARG A 54 12.22 4.72 -43.00
CA ARG A 54 13.09 4.42 -41.86
C ARG A 54 12.77 2.98 -41.45
N ALA A 55 13.64 2.05 -41.85
CA ALA A 55 13.70 0.76 -41.19
C ALA A 55 14.14 1.01 -39.74
N GLU A 56 13.21 0.90 -38.80
CA GLU A 56 13.57 0.75 -37.39
C GLU A 56 14.29 -0.58 -37.24
N LEU A 57 15.60 -0.50 -36.98
CA LEU A 57 16.40 -1.65 -36.67
C LEU A 57 16.01 -2.10 -35.25
N VAL A 58 15.04 -3.00 -35.15
CA VAL A 58 14.73 -3.68 -33.89
C VAL A 58 15.88 -4.64 -33.61
N VAL A 59 16.80 -4.21 -32.75
CA VAL A 59 17.87 -5.07 -32.23
C VAL A 59 17.23 -6.01 -31.21
N TYR A 60 16.92 -7.23 -31.64
CA TYR A 60 16.63 -8.32 -30.71
C TYR A 60 17.94 -8.77 -30.06
N THR A 61 18.22 -8.27 -28.85
CA THR A 61 19.21 -8.90 -28.00
C THR A 61 18.59 -10.18 -27.46
N ILE A 62 18.91 -11.32 -28.07
CA ILE A 62 18.57 -12.63 -27.53
C ILE A 62 19.42 -12.80 -26.27
N VAL A 63 18.84 -12.57 -25.10
CA VAL A 63 19.46 -12.94 -23.83
C VAL A 63 19.36 -14.46 -23.71
N HIS A 64 20.38 -15.17 -24.16
CA HIS A 64 20.54 -16.60 -23.91
C HIS A 64 20.93 -16.82 -22.44
N GLY A 65 19.92 -16.93 -21.57
CA GLY A 65 20.04 -17.40 -20.20
C GLY A 65 18.67 -17.89 -19.74
N GLY A 66 18.59 -19.14 -19.24
CA GLY A 66 17.35 -19.63 -18.64
C GLY A 66 16.94 -18.74 -17.46
N ILE A 67 15.64 -18.67 -17.17
CA ILE A 67 15.16 -17.99 -15.97
C ILE A 67 15.69 -18.80 -14.77
N PRO A 68 16.49 -18.20 -13.87
CA PRO A 68 17.05 -18.91 -12.71
C PRO A 68 15.92 -19.44 -11.82
N THR A 69 16.08 -20.64 -11.25
CA THR A 69 15.10 -21.27 -10.34
C THR A 69 15.71 -21.60 -8.99
N THR A 70 14.96 -21.40 -7.90
CA THR A 70 15.41 -21.73 -6.54
C THR A 70 15.69 -23.23 -6.34
N LEU A 71 15.24 -24.08 -7.26
CA LEU A 71 15.62 -25.50 -7.32
C LEU A 71 17.13 -25.69 -7.53
N ASP A 72 17.82 -24.71 -8.11
CA ASP A 72 19.27 -24.74 -8.34
C ASP A 72 20.07 -24.34 -7.09
N GLY A 73 19.40 -24.01 -5.99
CA GLY A 73 20.01 -23.49 -4.76
C GLY A 73 20.22 -21.97 -4.78
N PRO A 74 21.02 -21.43 -3.84
CA PRO A 74 21.23 -19.99 -3.74
C PRO A 74 22.07 -19.48 -4.90
N PHE A 75 21.68 -18.33 -5.45
CA PHE A 75 22.45 -17.65 -6.48
C PHE A 75 23.60 -16.84 -5.87
N LYS A 76 24.61 -16.53 -6.69
CA LYS A 76 25.65 -15.59 -6.28
C LYS A 76 25.01 -14.22 -6.03
N PRO A 77 25.29 -13.53 -4.91
CA PRO A 77 24.77 -12.20 -4.67
C PRO A 77 25.13 -11.24 -5.80
N VAL A 78 24.14 -10.48 -6.27
CA VAL A 78 24.30 -9.44 -7.30
C VAL A 78 23.78 -8.13 -6.73
N THR A 79 24.58 -7.07 -6.84
CA THR A 79 24.16 -5.70 -6.50
C THR A 79 24.18 -4.88 -7.77
N VAL A 80 23.03 -4.32 -8.15
CA VAL A 80 22.94 -3.40 -9.28
C VAL A 80 23.63 -2.09 -8.87
N PRO A 81 24.58 -1.56 -9.65
CA PRO A 81 25.22 -0.29 -9.33
C PRO A 81 24.20 0.84 -9.29
N LEU A 82 24.32 1.74 -8.30
CA LEU A 82 23.50 2.95 -8.21
C LEU A 82 23.63 3.78 -9.49
N ASP A 83 22.52 4.03 -10.16
CA ASP A 83 22.48 4.97 -11.28
C ASP A 83 22.49 6.41 -10.74
N ARG A 84 23.64 7.08 -10.94
CA ARG A 84 23.88 8.46 -10.47
C ARG A 84 23.12 9.52 -11.27
N SER A 85 22.39 9.13 -12.31
CA SER A 85 21.51 10.02 -13.06
C SER A 85 20.18 10.23 -12.36
N PHE A 86 19.73 9.33 -11.48
CA PHE A 86 18.62 9.58 -10.57
C PHE A 86 19.03 10.71 -9.61
N ARG A 87 18.28 11.81 -9.63
CA ARG A 87 18.58 13.00 -8.81
C ARG A 87 17.31 13.57 -8.21
N GLY A 88 17.38 13.84 -6.91
CA GLY A 88 16.31 14.46 -6.13
C GLY A 88 15.42 13.44 -5.43
N ASN A 89 14.61 13.93 -4.51
CA ASN A 89 13.55 13.16 -3.88
C ASN A 89 12.32 13.14 -4.81
N ALA A 90 11.47 12.13 -4.64
CA ALA A 90 10.19 12.11 -5.32
C ALA A 90 9.37 13.34 -4.89
N VAL A 91 8.60 13.91 -5.81
CA VAL A 91 7.80 15.11 -5.54
C VAL A 91 6.35 14.68 -5.32
N ASP A 92 5.81 15.03 -4.16
CA ASP A 92 4.41 14.78 -3.81
C ASP A 92 3.46 15.46 -4.78
N LEU A 93 2.37 14.77 -5.12
CA LEU A 93 1.28 15.36 -5.91
C LEU A 93 0.65 16.51 -5.10
N PRO A 94 0.50 17.70 -5.70
CA PRO A 94 -0.13 18.82 -5.01
C PRO A 94 -1.62 18.58 -4.82
N ASP A 95 -2.23 19.24 -3.84
CA ASP A 95 -3.68 19.29 -3.60
C ASP A 95 -4.49 19.84 -4.79
N THR A 96 -3.83 20.62 -5.64
CA THR A 96 -4.36 21.17 -6.90
C THR A 96 -4.35 20.17 -8.06
N ASP A 97 -3.76 18.98 -7.90
CA ASP A 97 -3.79 17.95 -8.94
C ASP A 97 -5.23 17.42 -9.11
N PRO A 98 -5.80 17.44 -10.33
CA PRO A 98 -7.16 16.96 -10.57
C PRO A 98 -7.41 15.51 -10.15
N LEU A 99 -6.37 14.68 -10.06
CA LEU A 99 -6.49 13.28 -9.65
C LEU A 99 -6.76 13.09 -8.15
N VAL A 100 -6.50 14.11 -7.33
CA VAL A 100 -6.72 14.06 -5.87
C VAL A 100 -7.87 14.96 -5.41
N GLN A 101 -8.39 15.78 -6.32
CA GLN A 101 -9.53 16.64 -6.05
C GLN A 101 -10.82 15.84 -5.93
N ARG A 102 -11.72 16.34 -5.09
CA ARG A 102 -13.06 15.80 -4.95
C ARG A 102 -13.86 16.09 -6.22
N THR A 103 -14.35 15.05 -6.88
CA THR A 103 -15.12 15.17 -8.14
C THR A 103 -16.62 14.90 -7.97
N VAL A 104 -17.06 14.52 -6.77
CA VAL A 104 -18.45 14.17 -6.45
C VAL A 104 -19.09 15.26 -5.59
N GLU A 105 -20.43 15.30 -5.50
CA GLU A 105 -21.17 16.31 -4.74
C GLU A 105 -21.94 15.70 -3.55
N GLY A 106 -22.13 16.49 -2.48
CA GLY A 106 -22.92 16.07 -1.31
C GLY A 106 -22.41 14.75 -0.71
N PHE A 107 -23.31 13.78 -0.53
CA PHE A 107 -23.01 12.45 0.02
C PHE A 107 -22.77 11.37 -1.05
N GLN A 108 -22.51 11.75 -2.30
CA GLN A 108 -22.10 10.77 -3.31
C GLN A 108 -20.80 10.05 -2.90
N PRO A 109 -20.68 8.73 -3.16
CA PRO A 109 -19.48 7.96 -2.81
C PRO A 109 -18.22 8.42 -3.52
N GLU A 110 -17.13 8.50 -2.76
CA GLU A 110 -15.75 8.61 -3.24
C GLU A 110 -14.82 7.62 -2.51
N GLN A 111 -13.56 7.54 -2.94
CA GLN A 111 -12.54 6.64 -2.40
C GLN A 111 -12.98 5.17 -2.38
N ILE A 112 -13.71 4.75 -3.41
CA ILE A 112 -14.30 3.42 -3.50
C ILE A 112 -13.20 2.37 -3.63
N SER A 113 -13.25 1.35 -2.77
CA SER A 113 -12.28 0.25 -2.74
C SER A 113 -12.95 -1.11 -2.53
N VAL A 114 -12.30 -2.15 -3.02
CA VAL A 114 -12.66 -3.55 -2.81
C VAL A 114 -11.56 -4.22 -2.00
N SER A 115 -11.92 -4.95 -0.94
CA SER A 115 -11.02 -5.83 -0.20
C SER A 115 -11.55 -7.26 -0.21
N LEU A 116 -10.67 -8.26 -0.11
CA LEU A 116 -11.11 -9.65 0.03
C LEU A 116 -11.66 -9.90 1.45
N SER A 117 -12.59 -10.85 1.55
CA SER A 117 -12.85 -11.56 2.81
C SER A 117 -11.83 -12.71 2.96
N ALA A 118 -11.94 -13.56 3.99
CA ALA A 118 -11.01 -14.68 4.16
C ALA A 118 -11.13 -15.76 3.05
N SER A 119 -12.23 -15.73 2.28
CA SER A 119 -12.63 -16.76 1.31
C SER A 119 -13.18 -16.13 0.03
N HIS A 120 -13.07 -16.85 -1.09
CA HIS A 120 -13.44 -16.39 -2.44
C HIS A 120 -14.92 -16.01 -2.62
N ASP A 121 -15.80 -16.46 -1.75
CA ASP A 121 -17.25 -16.27 -1.81
C ASP A 121 -17.71 -14.96 -1.16
N SER A 122 -16.78 -14.12 -0.71
CA SER A 122 -17.07 -12.87 -0.04
C SER A 122 -16.01 -11.80 -0.31
N VAL A 123 -16.46 -10.56 -0.46
CA VAL A 123 -15.62 -9.36 -0.55
C VAL A 123 -16.21 -8.26 0.31
N TRP A 124 -15.38 -7.27 0.64
CA TRP A 124 -15.79 -6.01 1.24
C TRP A 124 -15.76 -4.90 0.19
N ILE A 125 -16.80 -4.07 0.18
CA ILE A 125 -16.84 -2.82 -0.57
C ILE A 125 -16.81 -1.69 0.44
N SER A 126 -15.85 -0.78 0.28
CA SER A 126 -15.71 0.39 1.16
C SER A 126 -15.72 1.67 0.35
N TRP A 127 -16.22 2.76 0.94
CA TRP A 127 -16.23 4.09 0.33
C TRP A 127 -16.39 5.16 1.41
N ILE A 128 -16.23 6.42 1.02
CA ILE A 128 -16.45 7.59 1.87
C ILE A 128 -17.55 8.47 1.27
N THR A 129 -18.40 9.04 2.12
CA THR A 129 -19.38 10.07 1.74
C THR A 129 -19.20 11.33 2.58
N GLY A 130 -19.59 12.48 2.01
CA GLY A 130 -19.30 13.78 2.61
C GLY A 130 -17.84 14.20 2.47
N GLU A 131 -17.54 15.42 2.86
CA GLU A 131 -16.18 15.98 2.81
C GLU A 131 -15.54 15.93 4.21
N PHE A 132 -14.23 15.71 4.25
CA PHE A 132 -13.48 15.83 5.49
C PHE A 132 -13.45 17.28 5.97
N GLN A 133 -13.14 17.49 7.24
CA GLN A 133 -12.93 18.83 7.81
C GLN A 133 -11.54 18.90 8.42
N ILE A 134 -10.89 20.05 8.27
CA ILE A 134 -9.59 20.33 8.88
C ILE A 134 -9.57 21.76 9.43
N GLY A 135 -9.01 21.93 10.63
CA GLY A 135 -8.89 23.22 11.31
C GLY A 135 -9.20 23.12 12.80
N ASP A 136 -9.43 24.28 13.43
CA ASP A 136 -9.63 24.35 14.89
C ASP A 136 -11.05 23.96 15.30
N ASN A 137 -12.04 24.19 14.42
CA ASN A 137 -13.46 23.97 14.68
C ASN A 137 -14.02 22.88 13.75
N ILE A 138 -13.67 21.64 14.02
CA ILE A 138 -14.22 20.47 13.32
C ILE A 138 -15.46 19.94 14.05
N GLU A 139 -16.43 19.47 13.29
CA GLU A 139 -17.65 18.82 13.81
C GLU A 139 -17.78 17.44 13.13
N PRO A 140 -17.43 16.33 13.80
CA PRO A 140 -17.54 15.00 13.22
C PRO A 140 -18.97 14.73 12.70
N LEU A 141 -19.06 14.24 11.47
CA LEU A 141 -20.34 13.89 10.87
C LEU A 141 -21.00 12.74 11.64
N ASP A 142 -22.33 12.72 11.69
CA ASP A 142 -23.08 11.59 12.23
C ASP A 142 -23.04 10.42 11.22
N PRO A 143 -22.36 9.30 11.53
CA PRO A 143 -22.25 8.18 10.60
C PRO A 143 -23.59 7.50 10.31
N GLU A 144 -24.61 7.67 11.16
CA GLU A 144 -25.95 7.10 10.94
C GLU A 144 -26.80 7.92 9.97
N SER A 145 -26.35 9.13 9.60
CA SER A 145 -27.07 10.02 8.68
C SER A 145 -27.09 9.57 7.21
N VAL A 146 -26.22 8.62 6.83
CA VAL A 146 -26.11 8.08 5.46
C VAL A 146 -26.06 6.56 5.51
N ALA A 147 -26.95 5.90 4.77
CA ALA A 147 -27.02 4.44 4.75
C ALA A 147 -25.84 3.80 4.00
N SER A 148 -25.39 2.65 4.50
CA SER A 148 -24.31 1.85 3.90
C SER A 148 -24.87 0.72 3.05
N ILE A 149 -25.23 0.99 1.79
CA ILE A 149 -25.89 0.02 0.91
C ILE A 149 -25.05 -0.30 -0.33
N VAL A 150 -24.97 -1.58 -0.70
CA VAL A 150 -24.44 -2.04 -1.98
C VAL A 150 -25.50 -2.83 -2.74
N GLN A 151 -25.79 -2.41 -3.96
CA GLN A 151 -26.58 -3.17 -4.92
C GLN A 151 -25.64 -3.86 -5.90
N TYR A 152 -25.81 -5.17 -6.13
CA TYR A 152 -24.87 -5.95 -6.94
C TYR A 152 -25.52 -7.11 -7.69
N GLY A 153 -24.81 -7.59 -8.70
CA GLY A 153 -25.21 -8.72 -9.53
C GLY A 153 -24.07 -9.25 -10.37
N ARG A 154 -24.23 -10.44 -10.93
CA ARG A 154 -23.25 -10.96 -11.90
C ARG A 154 -23.29 -10.09 -13.15
N PHE A 155 -22.12 -9.83 -13.73
CA PHE A 155 -22.01 -9.06 -14.97
C PHE A 155 -22.95 -9.58 -16.06
N GLY A 156 -23.62 -8.65 -16.76
CA GLY A 156 -24.59 -8.97 -17.80
C GLY A 156 -25.95 -9.44 -17.27
N ARG A 157 -26.20 -9.32 -15.96
CA ARG A 157 -27.51 -9.55 -15.32
C ARG A 157 -27.92 -8.31 -14.52
N SER A 158 -29.21 -8.19 -14.23
CA SER A 158 -29.72 -7.13 -13.33
C SER A 158 -29.11 -7.26 -11.93
N MET A 159 -28.82 -6.13 -11.29
CA MET A 159 -28.34 -6.05 -9.90
C MET A 159 -29.50 -6.28 -8.93
N THR A 160 -29.89 -7.55 -8.77
CA THR A 160 -31.03 -7.94 -7.92
C THR A 160 -30.65 -8.20 -6.47
N HIS A 161 -29.37 -8.21 -6.12
CA HIS A 161 -28.91 -8.44 -4.75
C HIS A 161 -28.61 -7.12 -4.08
N GLN A 162 -28.85 -7.08 -2.77
CA GLN A 162 -28.53 -5.94 -1.92
C GLN A 162 -27.84 -6.45 -0.67
N ALA A 163 -26.86 -5.70 -0.19
CA ALA A 163 -26.23 -5.88 1.11
C ALA A 163 -26.19 -4.54 1.84
N THR A 164 -26.32 -4.59 3.16
CA THR A 164 -26.14 -3.45 4.06
C THR A 164 -24.93 -3.70 4.94
N GLY A 165 -24.24 -2.63 5.32
CA GLY A 165 -23.10 -2.69 6.22
C GLY A 165 -23.18 -1.62 7.30
N TYR A 166 -22.02 -1.17 7.76
CA TYR A 166 -21.90 -0.16 8.81
C TYR A 166 -21.10 1.03 8.31
N SER A 167 -21.24 2.14 9.03
CA SER A 167 -20.52 3.39 8.80
C SER A 167 -19.85 3.86 10.08
N LEU A 168 -18.80 4.66 9.93
CA LEU A 168 -18.07 5.29 11.03
C LEU A 168 -17.42 6.60 10.56
N VAL A 169 -16.96 7.40 11.51
CA VAL A 169 -16.07 8.54 11.28
C VAL A 169 -14.86 8.38 12.19
N TYR A 170 -13.73 8.96 11.80
CA TYR A 170 -12.60 9.12 12.72
C TYR A 170 -12.12 10.55 12.74
N SER A 171 -11.39 10.89 13.79
CA SER A 171 -10.73 12.18 13.95
C SER A 171 -9.24 11.99 14.21
N GLN A 172 -8.46 12.99 13.81
CA GLN A 172 -7.06 13.16 14.21
C GLN A 172 -6.98 14.42 15.05
N LEU A 173 -6.76 14.26 16.36
CA LEU A 173 -6.87 15.33 17.35
C LEU A 173 -5.51 15.61 18.00
N TYR A 174 -5.14 16.89 18.07
CA TYR A 174 -3.89 17.34 18.67
C TYR A 174 -4.17 18.35 19.78
N PRO A 175 -3.90 18.02 21.07
CA PRO A 175 -4.17 18.91 22.20
C PRO A 175 -3.04 19.94 22.40
N PHE A 176 -2.57 20.55 21.30
CA PHE A 176 -1.46 21.49 21.31
C PHE A 176 -1.86 22.78 20.58
N GLU A 177 -1.55 23.93 21.18
CA GLU A 177 -1.84 25.23 20.58
C GLU A 177 -1.14 25.38 19.21
N GLY A 178 -1.90 25.76 18.19
CA GLY A 178 -1.41 26.00 16.83
C GLY A 178 -1.42 24.78 15.90
N LEU A 179 -1.78 23.58 16.40
CA LEU A 179 -2.00 22.40 15.57
C LEU A 179 -3.47 22.31 15.16
N GLN A 180 -3.70 21.94 13.89
CA GLN A 180 -5.05 21.77 13.35
C GLN A 180 -5.56 20.35 13.58
N ASN A 181 -6.85 20.21 13.88
CA ASN A 181 -7.52 18.92 13.99
C ASN A 181 -8.14 18.51 12.65
N TYR A 182 -8.42 17.22 12.49
CA TYR A 182 -9.11 16.66 11.33
C TYR A 182 -10.26 15.74 11.76
N THR A 183 -11.34 15.71 10.98
CA THR A 183 -12.34 14.63 11.03
C THR A 183 -12.70 14.20 9.61
N SER A 184 -12.91 12.90 9.42
CA SER A 184 -13.16 12.31 8.11
C SER A 184 -14.57 12.59 7.60
N GLY A 185 -14.78 12.34 6.31
CA GLY A 185 -16.12 11.99 5.83
C GLY A 185 -16.64 10.71 6.50
N ILE A 186 -17.89 10.34 6.22
CA ILE A 186 -18.47 9.09 6.71
C ILE A 186 -17.87 7.93 5.90
N ILE A 187 -17.17 7.03 6.57
CA ILE A 187 -16.57 5.83 5.97
C ILE A 187 -17.56 4.68 6.09
N HIS A 188 -17.74 3.93 5.02
CA HIS A 188 -18.70 2.83 4.93
C HIS A 188 -17.98 1.52 4.60
N HIS A 189 -18.42 0.42 5.20
CA HIS A 189 -17.95 -0.93 4.90
C HIS A 189 -19.12 -1.90 4.75
N VAL A 190 -19.24 -2.53 3.57
CA VAL A 190 -20.30 -3.50 3.27
C VAL A 190 -19.70 -4.80 2.79
N ARG A 191 -20.03 -5.89 3.50
CA ARG A 191 -19.60 -7.24 3.14
C ARG A 191 -20.62 -7.92 2.22
N LEU A 192 -20.18 -8.27 1.02
CA LEU A 192 -20.92 -9.11 0.08
C LEU A 192 -20.61 -10.58 0.36
N LYS A 193 -21.62 -11.45 0.36
CA LYS A 193 -21.50 -12.88 0.71
C LYS A 193 -22.18 -13.76 -0.34
N GLY A 194 -21.83 -15.04 -0.38
CA GLY A 194 -22.45 -16.01 -1.28
C GLY A 194 -22.10 -15.78 -2.76
N LEU A 195 -20.94 -15.17 -3.02
CA LEU A 195 -20.44 -14.91 -4.36
C LEU A 195 -19.90 -16.18 -4.99
N ARG A 196 -19.98 -16.27 -6.32
CA ARG A 196 -19.36 -17.38 -7.06
C ARG A 196 -17.88 -17.07 -7.27
N ALA A 197 -17.02 -18.08 -7.15
CA ALA A 197 -15.60 -17.98 -7.48
C ALA A 197 -15.36 -17.51 -8.92
N ASN A 198 -14.23 -16.84 -9.17
CA ASN A 198 -13.76 -16.43 -10.49
C ASN A 198 -14.86 -15.81 -11.39
N THR A 199 -15.71 -14.99 -10.81
CA THR A 199 -16.90 -14.43 -11.47
C THR A 199 -16.84 -12.91 -11.44
N LEU A 200 -17.12 -12.29 -12.59
CA LEU A 200 -17.24 -10.83 -12.68
C LEU A 200 -18.60 -10.39 -12.13
N TYR A 201 -18.57 -9.48 -11.18
CA TYR A 201 -19.72 -8.82 -10.60
C TYR A 201 -19.72 -7.33 -10.99
N GLN A 202 -20.92 -6.77 -11.09
CA GLN A 202 -21.15 -5.34 -11.19
C GLN A 202 -21.85 -4.87 -9.91
N TYR A 203 -21.52 -3.66 -9.44
CA TYR A 203 -22.08 -3.11 -8.22
C TYR A 203 -22.20 -1.58 -8.25
N GLN A 204 -23.10 -1.06 -7.42
CA GLN A 204 -23.17 0.35 -7.01
C GLN A 204 -23.23 0.42 -5.49
N CYS A 205 -22.55 1.39 -4.89
CA CYS A 205 -22.59 1.64 -3.45
C CYS A 205 -23.19 3.03 -3.15
N GLY A 206 -23.61 3.27 -1.91
CA GLY A 206 -24.11 4.56 -1.44
C GLY A 206 -25.45 4.47 -0.73
N ASP A 207 -26.19 5.57 -0.75
CA ASP A 207 -27.53 5.68 -0.15
C ASP A 207 -28.60 5.97 -1.22
N PRO A 208 -29.47 4.99 -1.55
CA PRO A 208 -30.51 5.17 -2.55
C PRO A 208 -31.62 6.13 -2.09
N SER A 209 -31.75 6.42 -0.79
CA SER A 209 -32.74 7.37 -0.26
C SER A 209 -32.34 8.84 -0.45
N LEU A 210 -31.03 9.10 -0.62
CA LEU A 210 -30.46 10.44 -0.78
C LEU A 210 -30.07 10.78 -2.23
N SER A 211 -30.45 9.94 -3.20
CA SER A 211 -29.96 10.03 -4.59
C SER A 211 -28.41 10.06 -4.66
N ALA A 212 -27.76 9.38 -3.71
CA ALA A 212 -26.33 9.38 -3.49
C ALA A 212 -25.72 7.98 -3.74
N MET A 213 -25.99 7.45 -4.93
CA MET A 213 -25.40 6.18 -5.40
C MET A 213 -24.21 6.46 -6.32
N SER A 214 -23.20 5.59 -6.27
CA SER A 214 -22.04 5.61 -7.17
C SER A 214 -22.44 5.30 -8.62
N ASP A 215 -21.52 5.55 -9.55
CA ASP A 215 -21.52 4.89 -10.85
C ASP A 215 -21.39 3.36 -10.71
N VAL A 216 -21.63 2.63 -11.80
CA VAL A 216 -21.48 1.17 -11.82
C VAL A 216 -19.99 0.81 -11.88
N HIS A 217 -19.52 0.07 -10.87
CA HIS A 217 -18.18 -0.50 -10.77
C HIS A 217 -18.22 -2.01 -10.97
N TYR A 218 -17.05 -2.63 -11.14
CA TYR A 218 -16.93 -4.06 -11.43
C TYR A 218 -15.76 -4.66 -10.68
N PHE A 219 -15.94 -5.85 -10.12
CA PHE A 219 -14.83 -6.63 -9.54
C PHE A 219 -14.97 -8.10 -9.91
N ARG A 220 -13.85 -8.82 -9.87
CA ARG A 220 -13.81 -10.27 -10.06
C ARG A 220 -13.45 -10.95 -8.74
N THR A 221 -14.24 -11.92 -8.32
CA THR A 221 -13.93 -12.75 -7.14
C THR A 221 -12.72 -13.64 -7.38
N MET A 222 -12.00 -13.95 -6.30
CA MET A 222 -10.88 -14.88 -6.36
C MET A 222 -11.33 -16.28 -6.83
N PRO A 223 -10.41 -17.09 -7.38
CA PRO A 223 -10.67 -18.49 -7.63
C PRO A 223 -10.90 -19.28 -6.34
N VAL A 224 -11.62 -20.40 -6.44
CA VAL A 224 -11.81 -21.32 -5.32
C VAL A 224 -10.46 -21.88 -4.85
N SER A 225 -10.33 -22.12 -3.55
CA SER A 225 -9.14 -22.78 -3.00
C SER A 225 -8.94 -24.15 -3.60
N GLY A 226 -7.72 -24.39 -4.07
CA GLY A 226 -7.32 -25.67 -4.65
C GLY A 226 -5.93 -25.61 -5.26
N PRO A 227 -5.23 -26.76 -5.34
CA PRO A 227 -3.81 -26.83 -5.69
C PRO A 227 -3.47 -26.49 -7.16
N LYS A 228 -4.48 -26.16 -7.97
CA LYS A 228 -4.34 -25.81 -9.40
C LYS A 228 -5.17 -24.58 -9.78
N SER A 229 -5.65 -23.83 -8.78
CA SER A 229 -6.58 -22.71 -8.95
C SER A 229 -5.91 -21.48 -8.36
N TYR A 230 -5.48 -20.53 -9.19
CA TYR A 230 -4.68 -19.39 -8.74
C TYR A 230 -5.17 -18.10 -9.40
N PRO A 231 -5.12 -16.95 -8.71
CA PRO A 231 -5.15 -15.67 -9.42
C PRO A 231 -4.00 -15.63 -10.43
N SER A 232 -4.21 -15.01 -11.58
CA SER A 232 -3.21 -14.98 -12.65
C SER A 232 -2.04 -14.09 -12.28
N ARG A 233 -2.33 -12.94 -11.65
CA ARG A 233 -1.32 -11.93 -11.28
C ARG A 233 -1.66 -11.32 -9.93
N ILE A 234 -0.68 -11.30 -9.04
CA ILE A 234 -0.75 -10.62 -7.75
C ILE A 234 0.31 -9.53 -7.79
N ALA A 235 -0.11 -8.28 -7.68
CA ALA A 235 0.81 -7.16 -7.51
C ALA A 235 1.18 -7.04 -6.02
N VAL A 236 2.45 -6.80 -5.75
CA VAL A 236 2.96 -6.55 -4.40
C VAL A 236 3.71 -5.23 -4.43
N VAL A 237 3.29 -4.29 -3.60
CA VAL A 237 3.88 -2.95 -3.47
C VAL A 237 3.91 -2.58 -1.98
N GLY A 238 4.84 -1.73 -1.58
CA GLY A 238 4.90 -1.12 -0.25
C GLY A 238 5.33 0.33 -0.42
N ASP A 239 5.20 1.13 0.64
CA ASP A 239 5.88 2.43 0.72
C ASP A 239 5.46 3.35 -0.44
N LEU A 240 4.16 3.36 -0.75
CA LEU A 240 3.65 4.00 -1.97
C LEU A 240 3.76 5.52 -1.89
N GLY A 241 3.34 6.11 -0.77
CA GLY A 241 3.12 7.56 -0.67
C GLY A 241 2.19 8.09 -1.77
N LEU A 242 2.34 9.37 -2.10
CA LEU A 242 1.56 9.98 -3.17
C LEU A 242 2.39 11.04 -3.92
N THR A 243 3.33 10.54 -4.71
CA THR A 243 4.28 11.29 -5.53
C THR A 243 4.07 11.04 -7.03
N TYR A 244 4.73 11.82 -7.89
CA TYR A 244 4.78 11.48 -9.32
C TYR A 244 5.39 10.09 -9.57
N ASN A 245 6.34 9.64 -8.74
CA ASN A 245 6.90 8.29 -8.84
C ASN A 245 5.85 7.23 -8.49
N THR A 246 5.02 7.48 -7.47
CA THR A 246 3.86 6.64 -7.15
C THR A 246 2.96 6.50 -8.37
N THR A 247 2.74 7.59 -9.13
CA THR A 247 1.93 7.49 -10.36
C THR A 247 2.55 6.58 -11.41
N SER A 248 3.86 6.62 -11.58
CA SER A 248 4.57 5.67 -12.44
C SER A 248 4.40 4.23 -11.96
N THR A 249 4.60 3.96 -10.67
CA THR A 249 4.45 2.62 -10.07
C THR A 249 3.05 2.06 -10.29
N VAL A 250 2.02 2.87 -10.00
CA VAL A 250 0.62 2.47 -10.18
C VAL A 250 0.26 2.30 -11.66
N ASN A 251 0.77 3.15 -12.56
CA ASN A 251 0.58 2.97 -14.00
C ASN A 251 1.20 1.66 -14.52
N HIS A 252 2.38 1.28 -14.03
CA HIS A 252 2.98 -0.02 -14.34
C HIS A 252 2.16 -1.17 -13.76
N MET A 253 1.63 -1.03 -12.55
CA MET A 253 0.73 -2.02 -11.95
C MET A 253 -0.55 -2.18 -12.79
N ILE A 254 -1.24 -1.10 -13.16
CA ILE A 254 -2.43 -1.11 -14.02
C ILE A 254 -2.14 -1.81 -15.35
N SER A 255 -1.00 -1.49 -15.98
CA SER A 255 -0.58 -2.08 -17.27
C SER A 255 -0.32 -3.60 -17.17
N ASN A 256 -0.05 -4.10 -15.96
CA ASN A 256 0.12 -5.52 -15.71
C ASN A 256 -1.18 -6.25 -15.35
N HIS A 257 -2.33 -5.57 -15.26
CA HIS A 257 -3.65 -6.19 -15.02
C HIS A 257 -3.67 -7.18 -13.84
N PRO A 258 -3.35 -6.76 -12.61
CA PRO A 258 -3.40 -7.63 -11.44
C PRO A 258 -4.83 -8.05 -11.11
N ASP A 259 -4.99 -9.28 -10.60
CA ASP A 259 -6.24 -9.76 -10.00
C ASP A 259 -6.34 -9.40 -8.52
N LEU A 260 -5.20 -9.12 -7.87
CA LEU A 260 -5.08 -8.82 -6.43
C LEU A 260 -3.87 -7.90 -6.21
N ILE A 261 -3.98 -6.97 -5.25
CA ILE A 261 -2.90 -6.09 -4.80
C ILE A 261 -2.62 -6.37 -3.32
N LEU A 262 -1.36 -6.60 -2.96
CA LEU A 262 -0.88 -6.56 -1.58
C LEU A 262 -0.13 -5.24 -1.38
N LEU A 263 -0.61 -4.42 -0.45
CA LEU A 263 0.04 -3.19 -0.02
C LEU A 263 0.72 -3.41 1.34
N VAL A 264 2.04 -3.42 1.34
CA VAL A 264 2.89 -3.85 2.46
C VAL A 264 3.30 -2.65 3.33
N GLY A 265 2.32 -1.96 3.91
CA GLY A 265 2.51 -0.80 4.79
C GLY A 265 2.98 0.47 4.10
N ASP A 266 3.00 1.55 4.88
CA ASP A 266 3.39 2.90 4.49
C ASP A 266 2.62 3.42 3.27
N VAL A 267 1.34 3.73 3.52
CA VAL A 267 0.35 3.99 2.48
C VAL A 267 0.46 5.43 1.95
N SER A 268 0.16 6.42 2.80
CA SER A 268 -0.08 7.81 2.38
C SER A 268 1.06 8.76 2.69
N TYR A 269 1.91 8.41 3.67
CA TYR A 269 2.91 9.32 4.26
C TYR A 269 2.31 10.63 4.78
N ALA A 270 1.06 10.63 5.27
CA ALA A 270 0.43 11.80 5.88
C ALA A 270 1.25 12.36 7.06
N ASN A 271 2.04 11.52 7.74
CA ASN A 271 2.97 11.88 8.80
C ASN A 271 4.29 12.53 8.32
N GLN A 272 4.47 12.79 7.03
CA GLN A 272 5.57 13.63 6.52
C GLN A 272 5.19 15.12 6.44
N TYR A 273 4.04 15.47 7.01
CA TYR A 273 3.47 16.80 6.96
C TYR A 273 3.10 17.29 8.36
N LEU A 274 3.27 18.59 8.58
CA LEU A 274 2.64 19.31 9.68
C LEU A 274 1.12 19.39 9.46
N THR A 275 0.37 19.58 10.54
CA THR A 275 -1.10 19.74 10.50
C THR A 275 -1.58 20.89 9.60
N ASN A 276 -0.72 21.88 9.34
CA ASN A 276 -1.00 23.00 8.45
C ASN A 276 -0.73 22.74 6.95
N GLY A 277 -0.33 21.51 6.59
CA GLY A 277 -0.05 21.12 5.21
C GLY A 277 1.39 21.34 4.73
N THR A 278 2.30 21.79 5.60
CA THR A 278 3.73 21.89 5.26
C THR A 278 4.40 20.52 5.31
N GLY A 279 4.84 20.01 4.15
CA GLY A 279 5.53 18.72 4.02
C GLY A 279 7.06 18.80 4.05
N ALA A 280 7.71 17.67 4.32
CA ALA A 280 9.14 17.50 4.16
C ALA A 280 9.53 16.05 3.83
N ASP A 281 10.63 15.85 3.10
CA ASP A 281 11.14 14.51 2.75
C ASP A 281 11.68 13.72 3.96
N CYS A 282 11.95 14.41 5.07
CA CYS A 282 12.36 13.79 6.33
C CYS A 282 11.77 14.61 7.49
N TYR A 283 10.70 14.10 8.07
CA TYR A 283 10.02 14.76 9.20
C TYR A 283 10.99 15.07 10.35
N SER A 284 11.75 14.08 10.82
CA SER A 284 12.68 14.25 11.95
C SER A 284 13.83 15.22 11.66
N CYS A 285 14.19 15.40 10.39
CA CYS A 285 15.23 16.34 9.96
C CYS A 285 14.71 17.78 9.93
N SER A 286 13.46 17.98 9.51
CA SER A 286 12.87 19.30 9.22
C SER A 286 12.07 19.84 10.39
N PHE A 287 11.42 18.98 11.17
CA PHE A 287 10.49 19.32 12.23
C PHE A 287 10.89 18.70 13.59
N PRO A 288 12.16 18.82 14.04
CA PRO A 288 12.63 18.13 15.25
C PRO A 288 12.03 18.66 16.56
N ASN A 289 11.33 19.80 16.52
CA ASN A 289 10.84 20.52 17.70
C ASN A 289 9.31 20.58 17.77
N THR A 290 8.58 19.79 16.96
CA THR A 290 7.12 19.72 17.08
C THR A 290 6.75 19.01 18.38
N PRO A 291 5.61 19.37 19.02
CA PRO A 291 5.22 18.79 20.30
C PRO A 291 4.86 17.31 20.20
N ILE A 292 4.53 16.84 19.00
CA ILE A 292 4.24 15.46 18.61
C ILE A 292 4.66 15.26 17.15
N HIS A 293 4.76 14.01 16.69
CA HIS A 293 4.91 13.72 15.25
C HIS A 293 3.55 13.95 14.57
N GLU A 294 3.39 15.11 13.94
CA GLU A 294 2.15 15.56 13.31
C GLU A 294 1.80 14.77 12.04
N THR A 295 0.55 14.94 11.59
CA THR A 295 0.06 14.40 10.32
C THR A 295 -0.85 15.40 9.60
N TYR A 296 -0.81 15.39 8.26
CA TYR A 296 -1.79 16.08 7.42
C TYR A 296 -2.74 15.05 6.79
N GLN A 297 -3.79 14.72 7.53
CA GLN A 297 -4.77 13.68 7.17
C GLN A 297 -5.40 13.81 5.78
N PRO A 298 -5.60 15.00 5.18
CA PRO A 298 -6.08 15.09 3.79
C PRO A 298 -5.23 14.30 2.77
N ARG A 299 -3.95 13.99 3.05
CA ARG A 299 -3.13 13.10 2.20
C ARG A 299 -3.74 11.70 2.06
N TRP A 300 -4.42 11.18 3.09
CA TRP A 300 -5.16 9.93 3.00
C TRP A 300 -6.35 10.03 2.03
N ASP A 301 -7.09 11.14 2.06
CA ASP A 301 -8.21 11.36 1.15
C ASP A 301 -7.75 11.53 -0.30
N TYR A 302 -6.64 12.24 -0.50
CA TYR A 302 -5.99 12.38 -1.81
C TYR A 302 -5.54 11.03 -2.35
N TRP A 303 -4.92 10.20 -1.51
CA TRP A 303 -4.47 8.87 -1.87
C TRP A 303 -5.66 7.97 -2.25
N GLY A 304 -6.74 7.99 -1.47
CA GLY A 304 -7.95 7.22 -1.73
C GLY A 304 -8.61 7.61 -3.05
N ARG A 305 -8.71 8.91 -3.35
CA ARG A 305 -9.25 9.43 -4.62
C ARG A 305 -8.37 9.02 -5.80
N TYR A 306 -7.06 9.18 -5.67
CA TYR A 306 -6.09 8.81 -6.69
C TYR A 306 -6.13 7.31 -7.00
N MET A 307 -6.26 6.45 -5.98
CA MET A 307 -6.26 5.00 -6.14
C MET A 307 -7.59 4.41 -6.59
N GLN A 308 -8.73 5.09 -6.35
CA GLN A 308 -10.08 4.60 -6.66
C GLN A 308 -10.23 4.00 -8.06
N PRO A 309 -9.70 4.59 -9.16
CA PRO A 309 -9.83 4.01 -10.50
C PRO A 309 -9.29 2.58 -10.62
N LEU A 310 -8.31 2.21 -9.79
CA LEU A 310 -7.77 0.85 -9.72
C LEU A 310 -8.49 0.01 -8.66
N ILE A 311 -8.54 0.49 -7.41
CA ILE A 311 -8.95 -0.35 -6.27
C ILE A 311 -10.47 -0.50 -6.12
N SER A 312 -11.27 0.27 -6.86
CA SER A 312 -12.71 -0.02 -7.02
C SER A 312 -12.97 -1.26 -7.89
N SER A 313 -11.94 -1.78 -8.58
CA SER A 313 -12.10 -2.94 -9.47
C SER A 313 -11.17 -4.11 -9.16
N VAL A 314 -10.00 -3.83 -8.58
CA VAL A 314 -9.02 -4.83 -8.16
C VAL A 314 -8.96 -4.86 -6.64
N PRO A 315 -9.22 -6.01 -5.99
CA PRO A 315 -9.12 -6.13 -4.55
C PRO A 315 -7.72 -5.75 -4.03
N ILE A 316 -7.67 -4.97 -2.97
CA ILE A 316 -6.44 -4.57 -2.27
C ILE A 316 -6.45 -5.09 -0.83
N MET A 317 -5.33 -5.67 -0.39
CA MET A 317 -5.12 -6.14 0.98
C MET A 317 -3.96 -5.36 1.58
N VAL A 318 -4.21 -4.65 2.67
CA VAL A 318 -3.27 -3.70 3.28
C VAL A 318 -2.82 -4.23 4.64
N ILE A 319 -1.54 -4.15 4.94
CA ILE A 319 -1.01 -4.33 6.29
C ILE A 319 -0.39 -3.01 6.75
N GLU A 320 -0.37 -2.76 8.06
CA GLU A 320 0.17 -1.54 8.65
C GLU A 320 1.70 -1.44 8.49
N GLY A 321 2.20 -0.22 8.26
CA GLY A 321 3.60 0.16 8.40
C GLY A 321 3.79 1.22 9.50
N ASN A 322 5.03 1.65 9.74
CA ASN A 322 5.29 2.64 10.79
C ASN A 322 4.68 4.00 10.48
N HIS A 323 4.50 4.34 9.20
CA HIS A 323 3.88 5.62 8.85
C HIS A 323 2.39 5.67 9.18
N GLU A 324 1.75 4.52 9.43
CA GLU A 324 0.37 4.45 9.89
C GLU A 324 0.23 4.60 11.42
N ILE A 325 1.32 4.62 12.20
CA ILE A 325 1.25 4.76 13.67
C ILE A 325 0.47 6.03 14.05
N GLU A 326 0.81 7.17 13.43
CA GLU A 326 0.06 8.44 13.48
C GLU A 326 -0.48 8.79 14.88
N GLU A 327 0.40 8.84 15.89
CA GLU A 327 0.05 9.10 17.29
C GLU A 327 -0.70 10.43 17.44
N GLN A 328 -1.76 10.41 18.26
CA GLN A 328 -2.61 11.58 18.52
C GLN A 328 -3.08 11.65 19.97
N ALA A 329 -4.03 12.54 20.26
CA ALA A 329 -4.67 12.66 21.57
C ALA A 329 -5.08 11.28 22.12
N GLU A 330 -5.04 11.16 23.45
CA GLU A 330 -5.37 9.92 24.17
C GLU A 330 -4.47 8.71 23.82
N ASN A 331 -3.28 8.97 23.27
CA ASN A 331 -2.31 7.95 22.82
C ASN A 331 -2.90 6.97 21.80
N GLN A 332 -3.89 7.43 21.01
CA GLN A 332 -4.43 6.61 19.93
C GLN A 332 -3.43 6.54 18.78
N ILE A 333 -3.37 5.37 18.13
CA ILE A 333 -2.48 5.07 17.01
C ILE A 333 -3.25 4.28 15.95
N PHE A 334 -2.82 4.32 14.70
CA PHE A 334 -3.40 3.59 13.56
C PHE A 334 -4.89 3.88 13.28
N VAL A 335 -5.38 5.04 13.70
CA VAL A 335 -6.81 5.37 13.58
C VAL A 335 -7.22 5.48 12.11
N ALA A 336 -6.48 6.22 11.28
CA ALA A 336 -6.76 6.34 9.85
C ALA A 336 -6.73 4.98 9.13
N TYR A 337 -5.67 4.17 9.36
CA TYR A 337 -5.51 2.84 8.79
C TYR A 337 -6.69 1.91 9.15
N SER A 338 -7.03 1.83 10.44
CA SER A 338 -8.06 0.91 10.93
C SER A 338 -9.47 1.33 10.52
N SER A 339 -9.68 2.61 10.27
CA SER A 339 -10.97 3.17 9.85
C SER A 339 -11.19 3.11 8.34
N ARG A 340 -10.15 3.27 7.50
CA ARG A 340 -10.31 3.45 6.05
C ARG A 340 -10.41 2.16 5.25
N PHE A 341 -9.79 1.08 5.73
CA PHE A 341 -9.74 -0.18 5.01
C PHE A 341 -10.61 -1.25 5.67
N ALA A 342 -11.19 -2.13 4.85
CA ALA A 342 -11.84 -3.34 5.34
C ALA A 342 -10.84 -4.49 5.39
N PHE A 343 -10.87 -5.23 6.50
CA PHE A 343 -9.99 -6.37 6.77
C PHE A 343 -10.82 -7.62 7.09
N PRO A 344 -10.40 -8.82 6.66
CA PRO A 344 -11.08 -10.07 7.01
C PRO A 344 -10.72 -10.54 8.43
N SER A 345 -10.70 -9.63 9.40
CA SER A 345 -10.24 -9.91 10.76
C SER A 345 -11.08 -10.99 11.42
N GLU A 346 -12.40 -10.79 11.53
CA GLU A 346 -13.31 -11.77 12.13
C GLU A 346 -13.35 -13.07 11.32
N GLU A 347 -13.33 -12.97 9.99
CA GLU A 347 -13.38 -14.12 9.10
C GLU A 347 -12.16 -15.05 9.19
N SER A 348 -11.01 -14.48 9.52
CA SER A 348 -9.76 -15.21 9.76
C SER A 348 -9.56 -15.56 11.24
N GLY A 349 -10.55 -15.27 12.10
CA GLY A 349 -10.46 -15.51 13.54
C GLY A 349 -9.49 -14.59 14.27
N SER A 350 -9.06 -13.50 13.64
CA SER A 350 -8.31 -12.42 14.27
C SER A 350 -9.25 -11.45 14.99
N SER A 351 -8.78 -10.89 16.10
CA SER A 351 -9.48 -9.83 16.84
C SER A 351 -8.96 -8.43 16.48
N SER A 352 -8.20 -8.29 15.40
CA SER A 352 -7.45 -7.08 15.08
C SER A 352 -7.43 -6.79 13.58
N THR A 353 -7.37 -5.50 13.23
CA THR A 353 -7.10 -4.99 11.88
C THR A 353 -5.63 -5.08 11.49
N PHE A 354 -4.73 -5.39 12.44
CA PHE A 354 -3.28 -5.39 12.25
C PHE A 354 -2.70 -6.74 11.87
N TYR A 355 -3.49 -7.80 11.89
CA TYR A 355 -3.07 -9.12 11.43
C TYR A 355 -4.29 -9.96 11.09
N TYR A 356 -4.22 -10.70 9.99
CA TYR A 356 -5.33 -11.49 9.46
C TYR A 356 -4.80 -12.43 8.37
N SER A 357 -5.62 -13.39 7.96
CA SER A 357 -5.30 -14.31 6.87
C SER A 357 -6.44 -14.38 5.86
N PHE A 358 -6.13 -14.85 4.64
CA PHE A 358 -7.14 -15.09 3.61
C PHE A 358 -6.62 -16.05 2.55
N ASN A 359 -7.55 -16.68 1.83
CA ASN A 359 -7.23 -17.55 0.70
C ASN A 359 -7.52 -16.86 -0.64
N ALA A 360 -6.58 -16.92 -1.57
CA ALA A 360 -6.77 -16.52 -2.96
C ALA A 360 -6.36 -17.69 -3.86
N GLY A 361 -7.34 -18.51 -4.26
CA GLY A 361 -7.03 -19.79 -4.90
C GLY A 361 -6.24 -20.71 -3.97
N GLY A 362 -5.24 -21.41 -4.50
CA GLY A 362 -4.35 -22.32 -3.79
C GLY A 362 -3.25 -21.64 -2.97
N ILE A 363 -3.45 -20.39 -2.57
CA ILE A 363 -2.52 -19.59 -1.75
C ILE A 363 -3.22 -19.21 -0.46
N HIS A 364 -2.61 -19.53 0.67
CA HIS A 364 -2.96 -19.01 1.98
C HIS A 364 -2.03 -17.85 2.32
N PHE A 365 -2.59 -16.66 2.48
CA PHE A 365 -1.88 -15.45 2.85
C PHE A 365 -2.01 -15.18 4.34
N ILE A 366 -0.89 -14.82 4.98
CA ILE A 366 -0.83 -14.38 6.38
C ILE A 366 -0.27 -12.95 6.39
N MET A 367 -1.06 -12.00 6.86
CA MET A 367 -0.65 -10.61 7.04
C MET A 367 -0.35 -10.39 8.53
N LEU A 368 0.88 -9.98 8.88
CA LEU A 368 1.35 -9.81 10.26
C LEU A 368 1.71 -8.35 10.55
N GLY A 369 1.32 -7.87 11.73
CA GLY A 369 1.61 -6.53 12.21
C GLY A 369 2.98 -6.47 12.86
N ALA A 370 3.85 -5.60 12.34
CA ALA A 370 5.23 -5.43 12.80
C ALA A 370 5.34 -4.42 13.95
N TYR A 371 4.35 -3.53 14.11
CA TYR A 371 4.36 -2.43 15.07
C TYR A 371 3.37 -2.60 16.22
N ILE A 372 2.83 -3.81 16.37
CA ILE A 372 2.05 -4.26 17.52
C ILE A 372 2.77 -5.40 18.24
N SER A 373 2.21 -5.86 19.37
CA SER A 373 2.80 -6.98 20.11
C SER A 373 2.83 -8.28 19.28
N TYR A 374 4.03 -8.80 19.06
CA TYR A 374 4.31 -10.07 18.36
C TYR A 374 4.97 -11.13 19.25
N ASN A 375 5.04 -10.90 20.57
CA ASN A 375 5.66 -11.85 21.48
C ASN A 375 4.86 -13.17 21.56
N LYS A 376 5.53 -14.27 21.90
CA LYS A 376 4.91 -15.61 22.04
C LYS A 376 3.70 -15.69 22.96
N SER A 377 3.58 -14.80 23.94
CA SER A 377 2.44 -14.75 24.85
C SER A 377 1.28 -13.87 24.35
N GLY A 378 1.50 -13.10 23.30
CA GLY A 378 0.58 -12.09 22.77
C GLY A 378 -0.47 -12.68 21.83
N ASP A 379 -1.49 -11.87 21.54
CA ASP A 379 -2.66 -12.32 20.80
C ASP A 379 -2.35 -12.61 19.33
N GLN A 380 -1.50 -11.79 18.70
CA GLN A 380 -1.04 -12.02 17.33
C GLN A 380 -0.34 -13.38 17.18
N TYR A 381 0.58 -13.71 18.09
CA TYR A 381 1.31 -14.98 18.02
C TYR A 381 0.39 -16.19 18.23
N LYS A 382 -0.49 -16.12 19.23
CA LYS A 382 -1.47 -17.20 19.50
C LYS A 382 -2.50 -17.35 18.37
N TRP A 383 -2.86 -16.26 17.72
CA TRP A 383 -3.68 -16.30 16.50
C TRP A 383 -2.91 -17.00 15.38
N LEU A 384 -1.67 -16.60 15.11
CA LEU A 384 -0.81 -17.18 14.07
C LEU A 384 -0.62 -18.70 14.28
N GLU A 385 -0.40 -19.15 15.52
CA GLU A 385 -0.32 -20.59 15.83
C GLU A 385 -1.59 -21.35 15.44
N ARG A 386 -2.76 -20.76 15.67
CA ARG A 386 -4.07 -21.38 15.34
C ARG A 386 -4.34 -21.35 13.84
N ASP A 387 -4.04 -20.23 13.19
CA ASP A 387 -4.16 -20.04 11.75
C ASP A 387 -3.32 -21.07 10.99
N LEU A 388 -2.03 -21.16 11.31
CA LEU A 388 -1.10 -22.16 10.75
C LEU A 388 -1.51 -23.61 11.07
N ALA A 389 -2.08 -23.88 12.24
CA ALA A 389 -2.58 -25.22 12.58
C ALA A 389 -3.83 -25.61 11.78
N SER A 390 -4.59 -24.62 11.26
CA SER A 390 -5.77 -24.82 10.43
C SER A 390 -5.47 -24.90 8.94
N PHE A 391 -4.27 -24.46 8.53
CA PHE A 391 -3.79 -24.47 7.16
C PHE A 391 -3.60 -25.91 6.63
N ASP A 392 -4.16 -26.18 5.44
CA ASP A 392 -4.00 -27.45 4.73
C ASP A 392 -3.28 -27.22 3.39
N ARG A 393 -2.06 -27.75 3.31
CA ARG A 393 -1.19 -27.61 2.13
C ARG A 393 -1.71 -28.38 0.92
N GLU A 394 -2.55 -29.40 1.08
CA GLU A 394 -3.15 -30.10 -0.06
C GLU A 394 -4.25 -29.26 -0.73
N VAL A 395 -4.85 -28.32 0.00
CA VAL A 395 -5.87 -27.39 -0.51
C VAL A 395 -5.22 -26.09 -1.00
N THR A 396 -4.32 -25.52 -0.19
CA THR A 396 -3.57 -24.30 -0.50
C THR A 396 -2.06 -24.59 -0.46
N PRO A 397 -1.45 -25.07 -1.55
CA PRO A 397 -0.04 -25.48 -1.54
C PRO A 397 0.95 -24.37 -1.21
N TRP A 398 0.59 -23.12 -1.51
CA TRP A 398 1.43 -21.96 -1.24
C TRP A 398 1.05 -21.31 0.08
N LEU A 399 2.03 -21.18 0.96
CA LEU A 399 1.90 -20.41 2.19
C LEU A 399 2.74 -19.14 2.08
N VAL A 400 2.08 -17.99 1.98
CA VAL A 400 2.76 -16.68 1.79
C VAL A 400 2.51 -15.81 3.00
N ALA A 401 3.56 -15.21 3.55
CA ALA A 401 3.45 -14.27 4.66
C ALA A 401 3.86 -12.86 4.22
N THR A 402 3.29 -11.85 4.85
CA THR A 402 3.54 -10.44 4.54
C THR A 402 3.53 -9.63 5.82
N TRP A 403 4.49 -8.73 5.98
CA TRP A 403 4.54 -7.72 7.04
C TRP A 403 5.46 -6.58 6.60
N HIS A 404 5.41 -5.42 7.26
CA HIS A 404 6.13 -4.26 6.78
C HIS A 404 7.67 -4.36 6.92
N SER A 405 8.21 -4.42 8.14
CA SER A 405 9.66 -4.33 8.38
C SER A 405 10.45 -5.63 8.03
N PRO A 406 11.42 -5.60 7.11
CA PRO A 406 12.11 -6.80 6.64
C PRO A 406 13.08 -7.38 7.67
N TRP A 407 13.11 -8.71 7.77
CA TRP A 407 14.05 -9.43 8.66
C TRP A 407 15.46 -9.56 8.08
N TYR A 408 15.56 -9.60 6.75
CA TYR A 408 16.80 -9.96 6.03
C TYR A 408 17.28 -8.87 5.06
N SER A 409 16.92 -7.61 5.30
CA SER A 409 17.47 -6.50 4.52
C SER A 409 18.98 -6.36 4.74
N THR A 410 19.73 -6.19 3.64
CA THR A 410 21.18 -5.92 3.67
C THR A 410 21.51 -4.44 3.46
N TYR A 411 20.49 -3.60 3.32
CA TYR A 411 20.66 -2.15 3.22
C TYR A 411 21.05 -1.57 4.58
N LYS A 412 21.68 -0.38 4.56
CA LYS A 412 22.09 0.30 5.78
C LYS A 412 20.89 0.87 6.54
N ALA A 413 19.90 1.40 5.81
CA ALA A 413 18.64 1.85 6.38
C ALA A 413 17.90 0.64 6.99
N HIS A 414 17.37 0.81 8.19
CA HIS A 414 16.58 -0.21 8.91
C HIS A 414 17.29 -1.57 9.09
N TYR A 415 18.63 -1.60 9.08
CA TYR A 415 19.41 -2.83 9.19
C TYR A 415 19.14 -3.55 10.52
N ARG A 416 18.55 -4.75 10.43
CA ARG A 416 18.17 -5.61 11.58
C ARG A 416 17.21 -4.93 12.57
N GLU A 417 16.42 -3.96 12.10
CA GLU A 417 15.44 -3.26 12.94
C GLU A 417 14.38 -4.22 13.51
N ALA A 418 13.87 -5.13 12.67
CA ALA A 418 12.84 -6.10 13.03
C ALA A 418 13.41 -7.41 13.63
N GLU A 419 14.62 -7.40 14.19
CA GLU A 419 15.29 -8.60 14.69
C GLU A 419 14.51 -9.27 15.85
N CYS A 420 13.87 -8.50 16.73
CA CYS A 420 13.08 -9.08 17.82
C CYS A 420 11.84 -9.82 17.28
N MET A 421 11.17 -9.31 16.23
CA MET A 421 10.07 -10.02 15.58
C MET A 421 10.55 -11.33 14.92
N ARG A 422 11.70 -11.29 14.22
CA ARG A 422 12.33 -12.48 13.64
C ARG A 422 12.59 -13.55 14.70
N VAL A 423 13.21 -13.18 15.83
CA VAL A 423 13.53 -14.11 16.93
C VAL A 423 12.28 -14.76 17.53
N GLU A 424 11.16 -14.03 17.59
CA GLU A 424 9.90 -14.56 18.11
C GLU A 424 9.24 -15.53 17.13
N MET A 425 9.08 -15.13 15.86
CA MET A 425 8.17 -15.77 14.91
C MET A 425 8.82 -16.68 13.86
N GLU A 426 10.11 -16.51 13.55
CA GLU A 426 10.75 -17.24 12.44
C GLU A 426 10.69 -18.75 12.61
N ASP A 427 11.02 -19.27 13.79
CA ASP A 427 11.01 -20.72 14.05
C ASP A 427 9.61 -21.32 13.82
N LEU A 428 8.54 -20.58 14.12
CA LEU A 428 7.16 -21.01 13.89
C LEU A 428 6.82 -21.02 12.40
N LEU A 429 7.09 -19.94 11.69
CA LEU A 429 6.85 -19.83 10.24
C LEU A 429 7.65 -20.88 9.45
N TYR A 430 8.92 -21.08 9.83
CA TYR A 430 9.78 -22.10 9.23
C TYR A 430 9.24 -23.51 9.45
N LYS A 431 8.74 -23.83 10.66
CA LYS A 431 8.16 -25.13 10.99
C LYS A 431 6.97 -25.49 10.09
N TYR A 432 6.14 -24.52 9.72
CA TYR A 432 5.01 -24.73 8.81
C TYR A 432 5.38 -24.60 7.33
N GLY A 433 6.62 -24.24 7.03
CA GLY A 433 7.16 -24.18 5.67
C GLY A 433 6.62 -22.99 4.87
N VAL A 434 6.58 -21.79 5.46
CA VAL A 434 6.27 -20.57 4.69
C VAL A 434 7.14 -20.50 3.44
N ASP A 435 6.51 -20.25 2.30
CA ASP A 435 7.14 -20.35 1.00
C ASP A 435 7.81 -19.05 0.55
N ILE A 436 7.13 -17.93 0.77
CA ILE A 436 7.55 -16.59 0.36
C ILE A 436 7.14 -15.60 1.45
N VAL A 437 8.01 -14.64 1.71
CA VAL A 437 7.73 -13.48 2.56
C VAL A 437 7.84 -12.22 1.73
N PHE A 438 6.85 -11.34 1.80
CA PHE A 438 6.91 -10.00 1.22
C PHE A 438 7.00 -8.92 2.30
N ASN A 439 7.90 -7.95 2.09
CA ASN A 439 8.15 -6.84 2.99
C ASN A 439 8.20 -5.50 2.23
N GLY A 440 8.00 -4.41 2.96
CA GLY A 440 8.22 -3.01 2.54
C GLY A 440 9.41 -2.42 3.32
N HIS A 441 9.29 -1.16 3.77
CA HIS A 441 10.17 -0.41 4.69
C HIS A 441 11.57 -0.08 4.15
N GLY A 442 12.10 -0.94 3.29
CA GLY A 442 13.31 -0.64 2.52
C GLY A 442 12.93 0.18 1.29
N GLU A 443 13.44 1.41 1.19
CA GLU A 443 13.30 2.27 0.00
C GLU A 443 13.94 1.69 -1.29
N ASP A 444 14.50 0.48 -1.21
CA ASP A 444 15.18 -0.25 -2.27
C ASP A 444 14.75 -1.73 -2.31
N GLY A 445 14.65 -2.30 -3.52
CA GLY A 445 14.28 -3.71 -3.72
C GLY A 445 15.40 -4.68 -3.33
N ASN A 446 15.08 -5.70 -2.52
CA ASN A 446 15.99 -6.78 -2.12
C ASN A 446 15.35 -8.16 -2.31
N TYR A 447 16.11 -9.13 -2.81
CA TYR A 447 15.70 -10.54 -2.89
C TYR A 447 16.70 -11.40 -2.14
N THR A 448 16.21 -12.20 -1.18
CA THR A 448 17.05 -13.09 -0.36
C THR A 448 16.89 -14.54 -0.80
N CYS A 449 17.98 -15.31 -0.74
CA CYS A 449 17.93 -16.75 -0.99
C CYS A 449 17.43 -17.49 0.26
N ARG A 450 16.74 -18.62 0.07
CA ARG A 450 16.39 -19.56 1.14
C ARG A 450 17.62 -20.17 1.79
#